data_AF-A0A9W9MTL2-F1
#
_entry.id   AF-A0A9W9MTL2-F1
#
_cell.length_a   1.000
_cell.length_b   1.000
_cell.length_c   1.000
_cell.angle_alpha   90.00
_cell.angle_beta   90.00
_cell.angle_gamma   90.00
#
_symmetry.space_group_name_H-M   'P 1'
#
loop_
_entity.id
_entity.type
_entity.pdbx_description
1 polymer ?
#
loop_
_entity_poly.entity_id
_entity_poly.type
_entity_poly.pdbx_seq_one_letter_code
_entity_poly.pdbx_strand_id
1 'polypeptide(L)'
;MEYDEITTEAEGTPCRNTPTEAMAECFFSHHGSLYFTGDGQPLAGSHYVQDGKAVRDSEFAIGPATGRGWCDAGRSILDVDKGPWASLTQYLQAVGIRETKAIQCLKPSKQIALFCGPKLYRPGIEKKVTALSWYRKVVDALIPNDIAITRPCFWHDDLHDDNIFIDPHNPGKIASIIDWQSCHISHLFNHNIDPAFLDWDGLEPDTLDLVPRPKLSELSVRSHHERIKMDSDNAVAGTELIAEAKERMGDLWPDKGFIEHERYRDCKTALNEVKGLISEQLAETEEEKAEYERYWPFD
;
A
#
# COMPACT_ATOMS: atom_id res chain seq x y z
N MET A 1 54.27 11.27 19.71
CA MET A 1 53.06 11.07 20.52
C MET A 1 51.97 10.75 19.52
N GLU A 2 51.74 9.44 19.39
CA GLU A 2 50.71 8.84 18.55
C GLU A 2 49.34 9.40 18.89
N TYR A 3 48.53 9.62 17.85
CA TYR A 3 47.10 9.76 17.96
C TYR A 3 46.53 8.35 17.97
N ASP A 4 46.03 7.89 19.12
CA ASP A 4 45.26 6.66 19.20
C ASP A 4 43.91 6.85 18.51
N GLU A 5 43.70 6.12 17.42
CA GLU A 5 42.39 5.84 16.83
C GLU A 5 41.56 5.07 17.85
N ILE A 6 40.50 5.69 18.37
CA ILE A 6 39.44 4.97 19.08
C ILE A 6 38.48 4.47 18.01
N THR A 7 38.72 3.26 17.52
CA THR A 7 37.74 2.45 16.81
C THR A 7 36.64 2.04 17.79
N THR A 8 35.52 2.76 17.80
CA THR A 8 34.28 2.23 18.38
C THR A 8 33.65 1.25 17.41
N GLU A 9 34.12 0.00 17.45
CA GLU A 9 33.32 -1.15 17.05
C GLU A 9 32.17 -1.30 18.05
N ALA A 10 31.06 -0.61 17.80
CA ALA A 10 29.80 -0.93 18.42
C ALA A 10 29.22 -2.15 17.69
N GLU A 11 29.74 -3.34 17.98
CA GLU A 11 29.03 -4.59 17.76
C GLU A 11 27.83 -4.65 18.72
N GLY A 12 26.79 -3.89 18.40
CA GLY A 12 25.48 -4.06 19.00
C GLY A 12 24.96 -5.44 18.60
N THR A 13 24.88 -6.35 19.56
CA THR A 13 24.14 -7.60 19.37
C THR A 13 22.69 -7.22 18.99
N PRO A 14 22.14 -7.67 17.84
CA PRO A 14 20.75 -7.37 17.49
C PRO A 14 19.85 -7.78 18.64
N CYS A 15 18.88 -6.94 19.02
CA CYS A 15 17.85 -7.32 19.97
C CYS A 15 17.03 -8.47 19.37
N ARG A 16 17.46 -9.72 19.57
CA ARG A 16 16.92 -10.97 19.01
C ARG A 16 15.46 -11.30 19.40
N ASN A 17 14.66 -10.34 19.84
CA ASN A 17 13.31 -10.58 20.37
C ASN A 17 12.39 -9.36 20.16
N THR A 18 12.44 -8.70 19.01
CA THR A 18 11.39 -7.71 18.72
C THR A 18 10.08 -8.42 18.34
N PRO A 19 8.90 -7.88 18.68
CA PRO A 19 7.62 -8.46 18.26
C PRO A 19 7.54 -8.66 16.74
N THR A 20 8.14 -7.76 15.96
CA THR A 20 8.25 -7.83 14.50
C THR A 20 9.08 -9.01 14.00
N GLU A 21 10.23 -9.31 14.62
CA GLU A 21 11.03 -10.50 14.29
C GLU A 21 10.25 -11.80 14.58
N ALA A 22 9.63 -11.90 15.76
CA ALA A 22 8.84 -13.07 16.13
C ALA A 22 7.65 -13.30 15.17
N MET A 23 7.09 -12.22 14.60
CA MET A 23 6.01 -12.29 13.63
C MET A 23 6.49 -12.66 12.23
N ALA A 24 7.68 -12.21 11.83
CA ALA A 24 8.34 -12.67 10.61
C ALA A 24 8.74 -14.15 10.67
N GLU A 25 8.89 -14.72 11.87
CA GLU A 25 9.20 -16.14 12.08
C GLU A 25 7.95 -17.05 12.10
N CYS A 26 6.75 -16.48 12.25
CA CYS A 26 5.48 -17.22 12.20
C CYS A 26 4.94 -17.28 10.76
N PHE A 27 4.73 -18.49 10.26
CA PHE A 27 4.26 -18.71 8.88
C PHE A 27 2.91 -19.37 8.83
N PHE A 28 2.14 -19.02 7.80
CA PHE A 28 0.80 -19.51 7.61
C PHE A 28 0.74 -20.35 6.33
N SER A 29 -0.13 -21.35 6.35
CA SER A 29 -0.36 -22.22 5.18
C SER A 29 -1.12 -21.56 4.04
N HIS A 30 -1.83 -20.46 4.31
CA HIS A 30 -2.68 -19.77 3.35
C HIS A 30 -2.57 -18.26 3.51
N HIS A 31 -2.82 -17.52 2.44
CA HIS A 31 -3.02 -16.07 2.42
C HIS A 31 -4.48 -15.76 2.75
N GLY A 32 -4.74 -14.70 3.51
CA GLY A 32 -6.08 -14.38 4.01
C GLY A 32 -6.03 -13.52 5.26
N SER A 33 -7.03 -13.65 6.13
CA SER A 33 -7.04 -13.00 7.45
C SER A 33 -7.25 -14.03 8.56
N LEU A 34 -6.91 -13.64 9.79
CA LEU A 34 -7.17 -14.44 11.00
C LEU A 34 -8.61 -14.25 11.48
N TYR A 35 -9.25 -15.35 11.84
CA TYR A 35 -10.61 -15.42 12.39
C TYR A 35 -10.62 -16.32 13.60
N PHE A 36 -11.56 -16.12 14.52
CA PHE A 36 -11.85 -17.15 15.52
C PHE A 36 -12.57 -18.33 14.87
N THR A 37 -12.23 -19.55 15.29
CA THR A 37 -12.90 -20.77 14.81
C THR A 37 -14.39 -20.82 15.14
N GLY A 38 -14.86 -19.99 16.08
CA GLY A 38 -16.29 -19.83 16.42
C GLY A 38 -17.08 -18.94 15.45
N ASP A 39 -16.41 -18.08 14.67
CA ASP A 39 -17.07 -17.08 13.81
C ASP A 39 -17.40 -17.61 12.40
N GLY A 40 -16.98 -18.83 12.07
CA GLY A 40 -17.22 -19.47 10.78
C GLY A 40 -16.66 -20.88 10.71
N GLN A 41 -16.86 -21.57 9.59
CA GLN A 41 -16.20 -22.87 9.37
C GLN A 41 -14.73 -22.64 9.00
N PRO A 42 -13.76 -23.15 9.78
CA PRO A 42 -12.35 -23.11 9.40
C PRO A 42 -12.17 -23.83 8.06
N LEU A 43 -11.33 -23.27 7.17
CA LEU A 43 -10.96 -24.01 5.96
C LEU A 43 -10.21 -25.29 6.38
N ALA A 44 -10.69 -26.45 5.93
CA ALA A 44 -10.04 -27.72 6.23
C ALA A 44 -8.57 -27.69 5.76
N GLY A 45 -7.63 -27.84 6.69
CA GLY A 45 -6.20 -27.88 6.39
C GLY A 45 -5.44 -26.56 6.62
N SER A 46 -6.11 -25.46 6.97
CA SER A 46 -5.43 -24.25 7.42
C SER A 46 -4.67 -24.51 8.73
N HIS A 47 -3.43 -24.05 8.78
CA HIS A 47 -2.55 -24.12 9.94
C HIS A 47 -1.53 -22.98 9.88
N TYR A 48 -0.93 -22.67 11.02
CA TYR A 48 0.29 -21.89 11.11
C TYR A 48 1.41 -22.73 11.68
N VAL A 49 2.65 -22.28 11.49
CA VAL A 49 3.86 -22.92 11.99
C VAL A 49 4.43 -22.06 13.09
N GLN A 50 4.55 -22.65 14.27
CA GLN A 50 5.20 -22.05 15.44
C GLN A 50 6.30 -23.00 15.89
N ASP A 51 7.52 -22.49 16.07
CA ASP A 51 8.70 -23.28 16.46
C ASP A 51 8.93 -24.52 15.57
N GLY A 52 8.67 -24.38 14.26
CA GLY A 52 8.81 -25.46 13.27
C GLY A 52 7.72 -26.54 13.32
N LYS A 53 6.67 -26.37 14.13
CA LYS A 53 5.55 -27.32 14.25
C LYS A 53 4.26 -26.72 13.71
N ALA A 54 3.54 -27.51 12.93
CA ALA A 54 2.21 -27.13 12.45
C ALA A 54 1.19 -27.16 13.59
N VAL A 55 0.58 -26.02 13.88
CA VAL A 55 -0.51 -25.87 14.85
C VAL A 55 -1.83 -25.90 14.08
N ARG A 56 -2.65 -26.92 14.37
CA ARG A 56 -3.92 -27.20 13.67
C ARG A 56 -5.14 -27.10 14.58
N ASP A 57 -4.94 -27.29 15.87
CA ASP A 57 -5.96 -27.13 16.92
C ASP A 57 -5.72 -25.78 17.59
N SER A 58 -6.24 -24.74 16.95
CA SER A 58 -6.10 -23.36 17.40
C SER A 58 -7.49 -22.75 17.54
N GLU A 59 -7.63 -21.80 18.44
CA GLU A 59 -8.78 -20.91 18.47
C GLU A 59 -8.87 -20.03 17.22
N PHE A 60 -7.81 -20.00 16.40
CA PHE A 60 -7.71 -19.23 15.17
C PHE A 60 -7.80 -20.09 13.90
N ALA A 61 -8.44 -19.55 12.88
CA ALA A 61 -8.51 -20.08 11.52
C ALA A 61 -8.07 -19.02 10.51
N ILE A 62 -7.66 -19.48 9.32
CA ILE A 62 -7.38 -18.59 8.20
C ILE A 62 -8.64 -18.53 7.32
N GLY A 63 -9.16 -17.34 7.12
CA GLY A 63 -10.36 -17.08 6.32
C GLY A 63 -10.12 -16.02 5.23
N PRO A 64 -11.20 -15.50 4.64
CA PRO A 64 -11.11 -14.49 3.58
C PRO A 64 -10.32 -13.25 3.99
N ALA A 65 -9.59 -12.64 3.06
CA ALA A 65 -8.83 -11.42 3.31
C ALA A 65 -9.75 -10.22 3.61
N THR A 66 -9.39 -9.48 4.66
CA THR A 66 -10.10 -8.29 5.16
C THR A 66 -9.26 -7.03 5.14
N GLY A 67 -8.00 -7.11 4.70
CA GLY A 67 -7.12 -5.94 4.64
C GLY A 67 -7.71 -4.82 3.78
N ARG A 68 -7.25 -3.58 3.98
CA ARG A 68 -7.76 -2.36 3.31
C ARG A 68 -7.90 -2.49 1.79
N GLY A 69 -6.98 -3.18 1.13
CA GLY A 69 -7.05 -3.47 -0.31
C GLY A 69 -8.26 -4.31 -0.74
N TRP A 70 -8.88 -5.06 0.17
CA TRP A 70 -10.05 -5.93 -0.06
C TRP A 70 -11.36 -5.30 0.41
N CYS A 71 -11.32 -4.34 1.34
CA CYS A 71 -12.51 -3.74 1.94
C CYS A 71 -12.80 -2.32 1.41
N ASP A 72 -11.78 -1.48 1.27
CA ASP A 72 -11.96 -0.05 1.08
C ASP A 72 -12.48 0.33 -0.31
N ALA A 73 -13.03 1.54 -0.40
CA ALA A 73 -13.53 2.14 -1.64
C ALA A 73 -14.48 1.20 -2.40
N GLY A 74 -15.40 0.55 -1.68
CA GLY A 74 -16.43 -0.32 -2.21
C GLY A 74 -15.96 -1.74 -2.58
N ARG A 75 -14.72 -2.13 -2.28
CA ARG A 75 -14.24 -3.49 -2.59
C ARG A 75 -14.87 -4.56 -1.71
N SER A 76 -15.31 -4.20 -0.51
CA SER A 76 -16.00 -5.11 0.42
C SER A 76 -17.27 -5.73 -0.18
N ILE A 77 -18.00 -5.02 -1.04
CA ILE A 77 -19.25 -5.50 -1.65
C ILE A 77 -19.06 -6.23 -2.99
N LEU A 78 -17.83 -6.33 -3.49
CA LEU A 78 -17.56 -7.02 -4.74
C LEU A 78 -17.71 -8.53 -4.55
N ASP A 79 -18.50 -9.15 -5.43
CA ASP A 79 -18.59 -10.59 -5.59
C ASP A 79 -17.37 -11.11 -6.35
N VAL A 80 -16.32 -11.42 -5.59
CA VAL A 80 -15.02 -11.93 -6.05
C VAL A 80 -14.51 -12.94 -5.04
N ASP A 81 -13.61 -13.82 -5.47
CA ASP A 81 -12.86 -14.68 -4.57
C ASP A 81 -11.99 -13.84 -3.63
N LYS A 82 -12.21 -13.99 -2.32
CA LYS A 82 -11.47 -13.31 -1.25
C LYS A 82 -10.60 -14.29 -0.45
N GLY A 83 -10.44 -15.52 -0.93
CA GLY A 83 -9.63 -16.54 -0.29
C GLY A 83 -10.37 -17.27 0.83
N PRO A 84 -9.63 -17.99 1.68
CA PRO A 84 -8.16 -18.02 1.77
C PRO A 84 -7.48 -18.75 0.58
N TRP A 85 -6.22 -18.40 0.28
CA TRP A 85 -5.48 -18.95 -0.87
C TRP A 85 -4.24 -19.74 -0.45
N ALA A 86 -4.08 -20.95 -0.99
CA ALA A 86 -2.98 -21.85 -0.66
C ALA A 86 -1.65 -21.48 -1.36
N SER A 87 -1.68 -20.60 -2.36
CA SER A 87 -0.47 -20.15 -3.05
C SER A 87 -0.46 -18.66 -3.33
N LEU A 88 0.75 -18.11 -3.43
CA LEU A 88 0.98 -16.71 -3.78
C LEU A 88 0.43 -16.38 -5.17
N THR A 89 0.55 -17.30 -6.12
CA THR A 89 -0.07 -17.18 -7.45
C THR A 89 -1.58 -16.99 -7.37
N GLN A 90 -2.28 -17.81 -6.58
CA GLN A 90 -3.73 -17.68 -6.41
C GLN A 90 -4.09 -16.31 -5.82
N TYR A 91 -3.37 -15.87 -4.78
CA TYR A 91 -3.57 -14.57 -4.16
C TYR A 91 -3.40 -13.41 -5.16
N LEU A 92 -2.28 -13.38 -5.89
CA LEU A 92 -1.98 -12.29 -6.83
C LEU A 92 -2.93 -12.28 -8.04
N GLN A 93 -3.31 -13.46 -8.55
CA GLN A 93 -4.35 -13.56 -9.59
C GLN A 93 -5.70 -13.04 -9.08
N ALA A 94 -6.07 -13.34 -7.83
CA ALA A 94 -7.29 -12.83 -7.21
C ALA A 94 -7.26 -11.30 -7.05
N VAL A 95 -6.11 -10.70 -6.73
CA VAL A 95 -5.93 -9.23 -6.75
C VAL A 95 -6.24 -8.66 -8.13
N GLY A 96 -5.70 -9.26 -9.20
CA GLY A 96 -5.97 -8.82 -10.58
C GLY A 96 -7.45 -8.93 -10.98
N ILE A 97 -8.13 -10.00 -10.54
CA ILE A 97 -9.58 -10.19 -10.75
C ILE A 97 -10.39 -9.14 -9.97
N ARG A 98 -10.06 -8.93 -8.69
CA ARG A 98 -10.70 -7.93 -7.83
C ARG A 98 -10.61 -6.55 -8.45
N GLU A 99 -9.43 -6.10 -8.87
CA GLU A 99 -9.26 -4.78 -9.46
C GLU A 99 -9.99 -4.65 -10.81
N THR A 100 -10.02 -5.71 -11.62
CA THR A 100 -10.79 -5.73 -12.88
C THR A 100 -12.27 -5.51 -12.59
N LYS A 101 -12.82 -6.23 -11.61
CA LYS A 101 -14.21 -6.09 -11.18
C LYS A 101 -14.49 -4.71 -10.58
N ALA A 102 -13.58 -4.20 -9.76
CA ALA A 102 -13.68 -2.87 -9.17
C ALA A 102 -13.77 -1.78 -10.25
N ILE A 103 -12.92 -1.83 -11.27
CA ILE A 103 -12.93 -0.87 -12.39
C ILE A 103 -14.24 -0.92 -13.19
N GLN A 104 -14.82 -2.11 -13.34
CA GLN A 104 -16.05 -2.31 -14.10
C GLN A 104 -17.30 -1.90 -13.32
N CYS A 105 -17.31 -2.07 -11.99
CA CYS A 105 -18.51 -1.94 -11.18
C CYS A 105 -18.53 -0.71 -10.26
N LEU A 106 -17.39 -0.17 -9.88
CA LEU A 106 -17.29 0.92 -8.90
C LEU A 106 -16.98 2.26 -9.56
N LYS A 107 -17.58 3.33 -9.03
CA LYS A 107 -17.33 4.72 -9.45
C LYS A 107 -17.31 5.64 -8.22
N PRO A 108 -16.41 6.64 -8.15
CA PRO A 108 -15.18 6.79 -8.95
C PRO A 108 -14.13 5.73 -8.58
N SER A 109 -13.17 5.46 -9.47
CA SER A 109 -12.11 4.48 -9.16
C SER A 109 -11.22 5.00 -8.03
N LYS A 110 -10.82 4.15 -7.07
CA LYS A 110 -9.83 4.49 -6.03
C LYS A 110 -8.64 5.23 -6.65
N GLN A 111 -8.45 6.49 -6.27
CA GLN A 111 -7.30 7.29 -6.62
C GLN A 111 -6.37 7.30 -5.41
N ILE A 112 -5.11 6.99 -5.64
CA ILE A 112 -4.07 7.07 -4.60
C ILE A 112 -3.14 8.19 -5.04
N ALA A 113 -3.08 9.24 -4.22
CA ALA A 113 -2.09 10.33 -4.28
C ALA A 113 -2.00 11.18 -5.57
N LEU A 114 -2.86 10.94 -6.57
CA LEU A 114 -2.82 11.66 -7.85
C LEU A 114 -4.14 12.39 -8.12
N PHE A 115 -4.08 13.72 -8.29
CA PHE A 115 -5.22 14.47 -8.80
C PHE A 115 -5.41 14.22 -10.30
N CYS A 116 -6.64 13.86 -10.69
CA CYS A 116 -6.98 13.51 -12.08
C CYS A 116 -8.00 14.49 -12.65
N GLY A 117 -7.98 14.69 -13.96
CA GLY A 117 -8.95 15.57 -14.63
C GLY A 117 -8.57 15.93 -16.06
N PRO A 118 -9.37 16.78 -16.73
CA PRO A 118 -8.97 17.42 -17.98
C PRO A 118 -7.53 17.94 -17.91
N LYS A 119 -6.77 17.89 -19.01
CA LYS A 119 -5.34 18.36 -19.08
C LYS A 119 -4.36 17.68 -18.11
N LEU A 120 -4.84 16.82 -17.21
CA LEU A 120 -4.08 15.98 -16.30
C LEU A 120 -4.24 14.50 -16.69
N TYR A 121 -3.72 13.61 -15.86
CA TYR A 121 -3.87 12.19 -16.08
C TYR A 121 -5.35 11.80 -15.95
N ARG A 122 -5.89 11.16 -16.99
CA ARG A 122 -7.28 10.68 -17.00
C ARG A 122 -7.29 9.15 -17.00
N PRO A 123 -7.67 8.51 -15.89
CA PRO A 123 -7.72 7.06 -15.81
C PRO A 123 -8.82 6.50 -16.72
N GLY A 124 -8.45 5.97 -17.88
CA GLY A 124 -9.38 5.29 -18.78
C GLY A 124 -9.68 3.86 -18.33
N ILE A 125 -10.96 3.48 -18.28
CA ILE A 125 -11.41 2.11 -17.96
C ILE A 125 -10.71 1.09 -18.86
N GLU A 126 -10.69 1.33 -20.18
CA GLU A 126 -10.07 0.43 -21.15
C GLU A 126 -8.56 0.27 -20.91
N LYS A 127 -7.85 1.37 -20.60
CA LYS A 127 -6.41 1.35 -20.29
C LYS A 127 -6.15 0.52 -19.04
N LYS A 128 -6.92 0.74 -17.96
CA LYS A 128 -6.78 -0.01 -16.70
C LYS A 128 -7.08 -1.50 -16.87
N VAL A 129 -8.16 -1.84 -17.57
CA VAL A 129 -8.51 -3.25 -17.88
C VAL A 129 -7.43 -3.89 -18.75
N THR A 130 -6.89 -3.17 -19.74
CA THR A 130 -5.80 -3.67 -20.58
C THR A 130 -4.54 -3.92 -19.74
N ALA A 131 -4.16 -2.99 -18.87
CA ALA A 131 -3.02 -3.17 -17.97
C ALA A 131 -3.19 -4.38 -17.05
N LEU A 132 -4.39 -4.58 -16.48
CA LEU A 132 -4.69 -5.75 -15.65
C LEU A 132 -4.69 -7.06 -16.44
N SER A 133 -5.10 -7.02 -17.71
CA SER A 133 -5.00 -8.20 -18.59
C SER A 133 -3.56 -8.61 -18.86
N TRP A 134 -2.64 -7.64 -18.97
CA TRP A 134 -1.21 -7.89 -19.08
C TRP A 134 -0.63 -8.39 -17.76
N TYR A 135 -0.96 -7.75 -16.65
CA TYR A 135 -0.59 -8.18 -15.31
C TYR A 135 -0.88 -9.67 -15.10
N ARG A 136 -2.10 -10.12 -15.41
CA ARG A 136 -2.49 -11.53 -15.26
C ARG A 136 -1.68 -12.52 -16.12
N LYS A 137 -1.13 -12.06 -17.24
CA LYS A 137 -0.26 -12.88 -18.11
C LYS A 137 1.18 -12.99 -17.60
N VAL A 138 1.64 -11.99 -16.84
CA VAL A 138 3.04 -11.89 -16.42
C VAL A 138 3.26 -12.18 -14.94
N VAL A 139 2.23 -12.06 -14.10
CA VAL A 139 2.36 -12.11 -12.64
C VAL A 139 3.03 -13.39 -12.14
N ASP A 140 2.72 -14.53 -12.73
CA ASP A 140 3.33 -15.81 -12.36
C ASP A 140 4.85 -15.82 -12.59
N ALA A 141 5.33 -15.10 -13.61
CA ALA A 141 6.75 -14.95 -13.91
C ALA A 141 7.45 -13.87 -13.06
N LEU A 142 6.67 -13.02 -12.38
CA LEU A 142 7.19 -11.97 -11.50
C LEU A 142 7.33 -12.43 -10.05
N ILE A 143 6.76 -13.59 -9.69
CA ILE A 143 6.86 -14.15 -8.34
C ILE A 143 8.32 -14.57 -8.08
N PRO A 144 8.97 -14.03 -7.03
CA PRO A 144 10.32 -14.48 -6.66
C PRO A 144 10.34 -15.96 -6.29
N ASN A 145 11.47 -16.65 -6.51
CA ASN A 145 11.62 -18.04 -6.07
C ASN A 145 12.02 -18.17 -4.59
N ASP A 146 12.41 -17.07 -3.95
CA ASP A 146 12.85 -17.09 -2.56
C ASP A 146 11.66 -17.29 -1.61
N ILE A 147 11.63 -18.44 -0.95
CA ILE A 147 10.62 -18.82 0.03
C ILE A 147 10.62 -17.85 1.21
N ALA A 148 11.78 -17.25 1.54
CA ALA A 148 11.89 -16.35 2.66
C ALA A 148 10.92 -15.17 2.56
N ILE A 149 10.77 -14.62 1.35
CA ILE A 149 9.96 -13.43 1.07
C ILE A 149 8.58 -13.75 0.48
N THR A 150 8.36 -14.96 -0.03
CA THR A 150 7.08 -15.37 -0.66
C THR A 150 6.14 -16.11 0.27
N ARG A 151 6.62 -16.63 1.40
CA ARG A 151 5.78 -17.35 2.35
C ARG A 151 4.74 -16.43 3.02
N PRO A 152 3.53 -16.93 3.32
CA PRO A 152 2.52 -16.15 4.00
C PRO A 152 2.94 -15.88 5.45
N CYS A 153 3.06 -14.60 5.81
CA CYS A 153 3.40 -14.14 7.15
C CYS A 153 2.37 -13.11 7.62
N PHE A 154 2.26 -12.95 8.93
CA PHE A 154 1.44 -11.91 9.51
C PHE A 154 2.34 -10.73 9.85
N TRP A 155 2.03 -9.55 9.30
CA TRP A 155 2.85 -8.36 9.45
C TRP A 155 1.98 -7.13 9.66
N HIS A 156 2.50 -6.16 10.39
CA HIS A 156 1.83 -4.89 10.65
C HIS A 156 1.98 -3.94 9.46
N ASP A 157 0.89 -3.68 8.73
CA ASP A 157 0.93 -2.90 7.47
C ASP A 157 1.00 -1.37 7.67
N ASP A 158 0.92 -0.88 8.91
CA ASP A 158 0.91 0.56 9.27
C ASP A 158 1.77 0.86 10.50
N LEU A 159 2.97 0.28 10.58
CA LEU A 159 3.79 0.42 11.78
C LEU A 159 4.51 1.77 11.79
N HIS A 160 4.08 2.67 12.67
CA HIS A 160 4.71 3.96 12.96
C HIS A 160 4.74 4.20 14.48
N ASP A 161 5.42 5.26 14.91
CA ASP A 161 5.62 5.65 16.30
C ASP A 161 4.31 5.81 17.10
N ASP A 162 3.25 6.39 16.51
CA ASP A 162 1.94 6.47 17.20
C ASP A 162 1.30 5.09 17.49
N ASN A 163 1.70 4.05 16.74
CA ASN A 163 1.22 2.68 16.92
C ASN A 163 2.10 1.85 17.86
N ILE A 164 3.18 2.42 18.42
CA ILE A 164 4.13 1.75 19.33
C ILE A 164 4.09 2.42 20.70
N PHE A 165 3.63 1.67 21.71
CA PHE A 165 3.68 2.11 23.10
C PHE A 165 4.92 1.57 23.78
N ILE A 166 5.63 2.45 24.49
CA ILE A 166 6.86 2.14 25.21
C ILE A 166 6.59 2.12 26.73
N ASP A 167 7.29 1.26 27.47
CA ASP A 167 7.23 1.22 28.93
C ASP A 167 7.80 2.53 29.53
N PRO A 168 7.01 3.32 30.28
CA PRO A 168 7.47 4.59 30.84
C PRO A 168 8.59 4.42 31.87
N HIS A 169 8.77 3.23 32.45
CA HIS A 169 9.85 2.93 33.40
C HIS A 169 11.06 2.28 32.72
N ASN A 170 10.93 1.86 31.46
CA ASN A 170 12.01 1.28 30.67
C ASN A 170 11.85 1.65 29.18
N PRO A 171 12.34 2.83 28.76
CA PRO A 171 12.17 3.32 27.38
C PRO A 171 12.73 2.41 26.27
N GLY A 172 13.62 1.47 26.61
CA GLY A 172 14.11 0.47 25.66
C GLY A 172 13.16 -0.71 25.41
N LYS A 173 11.98 -0.74 26.05
CA LYS A 173 11.04 -1.86 25.98
C LYS A 173 9.71 -1.43 25.35
N ILE A 174 9.34 -2.08 24.26
CA ILE A 174 8.00 -1.99 23.68
C ILE A 174 7.00 -2.63 24.65
N ALA A 175 6.02 -1.85 25.10
CA ALA A 175 4.93 -2.28 25.95
C ALA A 175 3.80 -2.92 25.13
N SER A 176 3.42 -2.31 24.01
CA SER A 176 2.39 -2.85 23.10
C SER A 176 2.46 -2.23 21.71
N ILE A 177 1.95 -2.94 20.72
CA ILE A 177 1.71 -2.46 19.36
C ILE A 177 0.19 -2.53 19.13
N ILE A 178 -0.39 -1.47 18.57
CA ILE A 178 -1.85 -1.37 18.32
C ILE A 178 -2.15 -1.27 16.82
N ASP A 179 -3.42 -1.04 16.45
CA ASP A 179 -3.90 -0.82 15.09
C ASP A 179 -3.80 -2.02 14.12
N TRP A 180 -3.90 -3.23 14.66
CA TRP A 180 -3.91 -4.50 13.92
C TRP A 180 -5.13 -4.74 13.00
N GLN A 181 -6.13 -3.86 13.02
CA GLN A 181 -7.45 -4.10 12.41
C GLN A 181 -7.42 -4.23 10.88
N SER A 182 -6.37 -3.73 10.23
CA SER A 182 -6.19 -3.79 8.76
C SER A 182 -5.21 -4.89 8.32
N CYS A 183 -4.55 -5.56 9.27
CA CYS A 183 -3.52 -6.54 8.99
C CYS A 183 -4.12 -7.80 8.37
N HIS A 184 -3.37 -8.38 7.44
CA HIS A 184 -3.75 -9.62 6.78
C HIS A 184 -2.49 -10.45 6.54
N ILE A 185 -2.68 -11.75 6.36
CA ILE A 185 -1.60 -12.69 6.07
C ILE A 185 -1.23 -12.51 4.60
N SER A 186 -0.03 -11.98 4.36
CA SER A 186 0.53 -11.71 3.05
C SER A 186 2.04 -11.96 3.05
N HIS A 187 2.65 -11.96 1.88
CA HIS A 187 4.09 -12.13 1.67
C HIS A 187 4.89 -10.86 2.00
N LEU A 188 6.16 -11.02 2.39
CA LEU A 188 7.01 -9.92 2.90
C LEU A 188 7.25 -8.81 1.88
N PHE A 189 7.40 -9.11 0.59
CA PHE A 189 7.69 -8.07 -0.40
C PHE A 189 6.49 -7.16 -0.73
N ASN A 190 5.29 -7.44 -0.21
CA ASN A 190 4.16 -6.51 -0.27
C ASN A 190 4.00 -5.69 1.01
N HIS A 191 4.69 -6.05 2.08
CA HIS A 191 4.63 -5.33 3.34
C HIS A 191 5.53 -4.10 3.25
N ASN A 192 5.16 -3.05 3.99
CA ASN A 192 5.93 -1.81 4.00
C ASN A 192 7.30 -2.11 4.63
N ILE A 193 8.36 -2.10 3.80
CA ILE A 193 9.72 -2.49 4.23
C ILE A 193 10.33 -1.41 5.14
N ASP A 194 9.77 -0.19 5.09
CA ASP A 194 10.29 0.98 5.77
C ASP A 194 9.28 1.51 6.80
N PRO A 195 9.37 1.09 8.07
CA PRO A 195 8.52 1.65 9.11
C PRO A 195 8.96 3.10 9.39
N ALA A 196 8.00 4.03 9.36
CA ALA A 196 8.25 5.48 9.33
C ALA A 196 9.07 6.07 10.50
N PHE A 197 9.33 5.28 11.54
CA PHE A 197 10.17 5.68 12.68
C PHE A 197 11.65 5.30 12.52
N LEU A 198 12.01 4.52 11.48
CA LEU A 198 13.39 4.27 11.12
C LEU A 198 13.83 5.32 10.10
N ASP A 199 14.44 6.41 10.58
CA ASP A 199 15.22 7.28 9.70
C ASP A 199 16.41 6.47 9.20
N TRP A 200 16.31 5.95 7.98
CA TRP A 200 17.45 5.34 7.30
C TRP A 200 18.43 6.46 6.93
N ASP A 201 19.53 6.57 7.69
CA ASP A 201 20.61 7.53 7.48
C ASP A 201 21.66 7.05 6.46
N GLY A 202 21.44 5.88 5.85
CA GLY A 202 22.29 5.37 4.80
C GLY A 202 22.21 6.27 3.57
N LEU A 203 23.27 6.24 2.76
CA LEU A 203 23.29 6.91 1.46
C LEU A 203 22.04 6.45 0.67
N GLU A 204 21.08 7.36 0.49
CA GLU A 204 20.10 7.19 -0.58
C GLU A 204 20.91 6.90 -1.84
N PRO A 205 20.57 5.86 -2.61
CA PRO A 205 21.22 5.64 -3.89
C PRO A 205 21.08 6.95 -4.70
N ASP A 206 22.20 7.65 -4.96
CA ASP A 206 22.25 8.88 -5.77
C ASP A 206 21.45 8.69 -7.08
N THR A 207 21.40 7.44 -7.55
CA THR A 207 20.44 6.93 -8.50
C THR A 207 19.85 5.61 -8.02
N LEU A 208 18.52 5.51 -7.99
CA LEU A 208 17.86 4.24 -8.30
C LEU A 208 18.20 3.95 -9.76
N ASP A 209 19.38 3.37 -10.02
CA ASP A 209 19.75 2.90 -11.35
C ASP A 209 18.72 1.86 -11.77
N LEU A 210 17.62 2.34 -12.36
CA LEU A 210 16.62 1.51 -12.97
C LEU A 210 17.39 0.60 -13.90
N VAL A 211 17.28 -0.71 -13.67
CA VAL A 211 17.77 -1.74 -14.59
C VAL A 211 17.53 -1.24 -16.00
N PRO A 212 18.55 -1.19 -16.89
CA PRO A 212 18.42 -0.54 -18.18
C PRO A 212 17.12 -0.97 -18.82
N ARG A 213 16.18 -0.01 -18.98
CA ARG A 213 14.86 -0.34 -19.50
C ARG A 213 15.08 -1.12 -20.79
N PRO A 214 14.47 -2.30 -20.97
CA PRO A 214 14.59 -3.01 -22.23
C PRO A 214 14.26 -2.04 -23.36
N LYS A 215 15.07 -2.03 -24.41
CA LYS A 215 14.88 -1.11 -25.55
C LYS A 215 13.55 -1.46 -26.23
N LEU A 216 12.48 -0.81 -25.78
CA LEU A 216 11.13 -0.92 -26.37
C LEU A 216 11.05 -0.29 -27.77
N SER A 217 12.12 0.34 -28.25
CA SER A 217 12.23 0.92 -29.59
C SER A 217 12.01 -0.11 -30.71
N GLU A 218 12.23 -1.40 -30.44
CA GLU A 218 11.96 -2.48 -31.39
C GLU A 218 10.50 -2.97 -31.37
N LEU A 219 9.69 -2.51 -30.41
CA LEU A 219 8.31 -2.97 -30.18
C LEU A 219 7.25 -1.86 -30.34
N SER A 220 7.63 -0.60 -30.54
CA SER A 220 6.72 0.55 -30.50
C SER A 220 6.62 1.30 -31.83
N VAL A 221 5.41 1.44 -32.34
CA VAL A 221 5.06 2.51 -33.31
C VAL A 221 5.28 3.87 -32.61
N ARG A 222 5.98 4.81 -33.25
CA ARG A 222 6.36 6.13 -32.70
C ARG A 222 5.22 6.88 -31.97
N SER A 223 3.99 6.71 -32.45
CA SER A 223 2.77 7.30 -31.87
C SER A 223 2.38 6.76 -30.49
N HIS A 224 2.70 5.51 -30.16
CA HIS A 224 2.40 4.95 -28.83
C HIS A 224 3.32 5.53 -27.75
N HIS A 225 4.60 5.74 -28.07
CA HIS A 225 5.58 6.31 -27.15
C HIS A 225 5.20 7.74 -26.75
N GLU A 226 4.79 8.58 -27.71
CA GLU A 226 4.37 9.95 -27.43
C GLU A 226 3.13 10.01 -26.52
N ARG A 227 2.15 9.11 -26.74
CA ARG A 227 0.96 9.01 -25.88
C ARG A 227 1.29 8.58 -24.45
N ILE A 228 2.20 7.61 -24.29
CA ILE A 228 2.64 7.14 -22.97
C ILE A 228 3.39 8.26 -22.24
N LYS A 229 4.27 8.98 -22.95
CA LYS A 229 5.01 10.11 -22.38
C LYS A 229 4.05 11.20 -21.89
N MET A 230 3.06 11.57 -22.71
CA MET A 230 2.05 12.56 -22.33
C MET A 230 1.23 12.12 -21.11
N ASP A 231 0.78 10.85 -21.04
CA ASP A 231 0.08 10.33 -19.85
C ASP A 231 0.97 10.40 -18.59
N SER A 232 2.28 10.14 -18.74
CA SER A 232 3.27 10.24 -17.66
C SER A 232 3.45 11.68 -17.18
N ASP A 233 3.69 12.62 -18.09
CA ASP A 233 3.88 14.04 -17.78
C ASP A 233 2.63 14.60 -17.07
N ASN A 234 1.45 14.22 -17.55
CA ASN A 234 0.17 14.59 -16.94
C ASN A 234 -0.06 13.98 -15.54
N ALA A 235 0.53 12.82 -15.24
CA ALA A 235 0.48 12.22 -13.91
C ALA A 235 1.45 12.90 -12.94
N VAL A 236 2.60 13.36 -13.42
CA VAL A 236 3.53 14.17 -12.63
C VAL A 236 2.84 15.49 -12.22
N ALA A 237 2.25 16.20 -13.19
CA ALA A 237 1.55 17.45 -12.91
C ALA A 237 0.42 17.29 -11.88
N GLY A 238 -0.34 16.19 -11.93
CA GLY A 238 -1.38 15.92 -10.94
C GLY A 238 -0.84 15.63 -9.53
N THR A 239 0.36 15.07 -9.41
CA THR A 239 1.04 14.85 -8.13
C THR A 239 1.56 16.17 -7.57
N GLU A 240 2.17 17.01 -8.41
CA GLU A 240 2.66 18.34 -8.04
C GLU A 240 1.53 19.22 -7.49
N LEU A 241 0.34 19.18 -8.10
CA LEU A 241 -0.84 19.90 -7.60
C LEU A 241 -1.28 19.44 -6.20
N ILE A 242 -1.17 18.14 -5.89
CA ILE A 242 -1.46 17.62 -4.54
C ILE A 242 -0.39 18.07 -3.55
N ALA A 243 0.88 18.12 -3.96
CA ALA A 243 1.96 18.63 -3.13
C ALA A 243 1.78 20.14 -2.81
N GLU A 244 1.42 20.94 -3.81
CA GLU A 244 1.10 22.37 -3.63
C GLU A 244 -0.13 22.56 -2.73
N ALA A 245 -1.17 21.72 -2.88
CA ALA A 245 -2.32 21.72 -1.99
C ALA A 245 -1.93 21.42 -0.54
N LYS A 246 -1.07 20.41 -0.32
CA LYS A 246 -0.53 20.06 0.99
C LYS A 246 0.27 21.21 1.60
N GLU A 247 1.17 21.83 0.85
CA GLU A 247 1.97 22.96 1.32
C GLU A 247 1.09 24.15 1.70
N ARG A 248 0.10 24.49 0.87
CA ARG A 248 -0.82 25.60 1.13
C ARG A 248 -1.68 25.37 2.37
N MET A 249 -2.16 24.14 2.58
CA MET A 249 -2.99 23.82 3.74
C MET A 249 -2.20 23.73 5.04
N GLY A 250 -0.89 23.45 4.97
CA GLY A 250 -0.04 23.28 6.14
C GLY A 250 -0.65 22.27 7.12
N ASP A 251 -0.80 22.67 8.38
CA ASP A 251 -1.34 21.83 9.44
C ASP A 251 -2.80 21.41 9.22
N LEU A 252 -3.54 22.03 8.30
CA LEU A 252 -4.92 21.65 7.98
C LEU A 252 -4.99 20.51 6.94
N TRP A 253 -3.86 20.10 6.38
CA TRP A 253 -3.81 18.95 5.48
C TRP A 253 -4.22 17.67 6.23
N PRO A 254 -5.22 16.92 5.74
CA PRO A 254 -5.66 15.68 6.38
C PRO A 254 -4.69 14.56 6.05
N ASP A 255 -3.55 14.52 6.73
CA ASP A 255 -2.54 13.50 6.48
C ASP A 255 -3.10 12.10 6.77
N LYS A 256 -2.87 11.17 5.84
CA LYS A 256 -3.52 9.84 5.82
C LYS A 256 -5.07 9.87 5.90
N GLY A 257 -5.70 11.00 5.59
CA GLY A 257 -7.16 11.17 5.68
C GLY A 257 -7.68 11.50 7.09
N PHE A 258 -6.80 11.80 8.05
CA PHE A 258 -7.17 12.13 9.42
C PHE A 258 -6.95 13.61 9.73
N ILE A 259 -7.82 14.17 10.56
CA ILE A 259 -7.69 15.52 11.14
C ILE A 259 -8.33 15.52 12.53
N GLU A 260 -7.79 16.32 13.43
CA GLU A 260 -8.39 16.53 14.76
C GLU A 260 -9.84 17.01 14.63
N HIS A 261 -10.72 16.49 15.49
CA HIS A 261 -12.16 16.79 15.44
C HIS A 261 -12.45 18.29 15.48
N GLU A 262 -11.71 19.04 16.31
CA GLU A 262 -11.87 20.48 16.48
C GLU A 262 -11.54 21.26 15.20
N ARG A 263 -10.62 20.72 14.38
CA ARG A 263 -10.12 21.33 13.15
C ARG A 263 -10.83 20.80 11.90
N TYR A 264 -11.75 19.85 12.05
CA TYR A 264 -12.46 19.20 10.94
C TYR A 264 -13.16 20.20 10.02
N ARG A 265 -13.87 21.19 10.58
CA ARG A 265 -14.60 22.20 9.80
C ARG A 265 -13.66 23.10 9.01
N ASP A 266 -12.56 23.51 9.63
CA ASP A 266 -11.56 24.38 9.02
C ASP A 266 -10.83 23.63 7.90
N CYS A 267 -10.47 22.36 8.14
CA CYS A 267 -9.91 21.47 7.13
C CYS A 267 -10.85 21.30 5.93
N LYS A 268 -12.14 21.00 6.15
CA LYS A 268 -13.14 20.91 5.06
C LYS A 268 -13.29 22.21 4.28
N THR A 269 -13.20 23.36 4.96
CA THR A 269 -13.27 24.67 4.32
C THR A 269 -12.05 24.90 3.44
N ALA A 270 -10.85 24.69 3.98
CA ALA A 270 -9.59 24.81 3.24
C ALA A 270 -9.51 23.86 2.02
N LEU A 271 -9.97 22.62 2.16
CA LEU A 271 -10.06 21.67 1.05
C LEU A 271 -10.97 22.19 -0.07
N ASN A 272 -12.12 22.76 0.27
CA ASN A 272 -13.04 23.34 -0.72
C ASN A 272 -12.45 24.57 -1.41
N GLU A 273 -11.71 25.42 -0.69
CA GLU A 273 -11.00 26.57 -1.26
C GLU A 273 -9.92 26.11 -2.25
N VAL A 274 -9.08 25.15 -1.86
CA VAL A 274 -8.05 24.57 -2.75
C VAL A 274 -8.68 23.93 -3.99
N LYS A 275 -9.77 23.17 -3.83
CA LYS A 275 -10.54 22.61 -4.94
C LYS A 275 -11.02 23.68 -5.92
N GLY A 276 -11.56 24.79 -5.39
CA GLY A 276 -12.01 25.94 -6.17
C GLY A 276 -10.88 26.55 -6.98
N LEU A 277 -9.73 26.80 -6.35
CA LEU A 277 -8.56 27.39 -7.00
C LEU A 277 -7.99 26.51 -8.11
N ILE A 278 -7.86 25.19 -7.87
CA ILE A 278 -7.43 24.24 -8.90
C ILE A 278 -8.41 24.22 -10.07
N SER A 279 -9.72 24.23 -9.78
CA SER A 279 -10.75 24.25 -10.81
C SER A 279 -10.72 25.53 -11.65
N GLU A 280 -10.53 26.70 -11.03
CA GLU A 280 -10.42 27.99 -11.73
C GLU A 280 -9.15 28.08 -12.58
N GLN A 281 -8.04 27.50 -12.12
CA GLN A 281 -6.78 27.51 -12.84
C GLN A 281 -6.80 26.60 -14.08
N LEU A 282 -7.45 25.43 -13.98
CA LEU A 282 -7.31 24.39 -14.99
C LEU A 282 -8.54 24.22 -15.90
N ALA A 283 -9.75 24.55 -15.43
CA ALA A 283 -10.97 24.38 -16.19
C ALA A 283 -11.28 25.61 -17.05
N GLU A 284 -11.49 25.40 -18.35
CA GLU A 284 -11.98 26.42 -19.27
C GLU A 284 -13.51 26.35 -19.47
N THR A 285 -14.12 25.21 -19.13
CA THR A 285 -15.56 24.98 -19.31
C THR A 285 -16.20 24.41 -18.05
N GLU A 286 -17.53 24.52 -17.95
CA GLU A 286 -18.30 23.95 -16.84
C GLU A 286 -18.25 22.41 -16.85
N GLU A 287 -18.10 21.78 -18.02
CA GLU A 287 -17.88 20.34 -18.13
C GLU A 287 -16.52 19.92 -17.55
N GLU A 288 -15.48 20.74 -17.73
CA GLU A 288 -14.17 20.49 -17.13
C GLU A 288 -14.22 20.65 -15.61
N LYS A 289 -14.91 21.67 -15.09
CA LYS A 289 -15.13 21.84 -13.65
C LYS A 289 -15.85 20.65 -13.02
N ALA A 290 -16.93 20.17 -13.66
CA ALA A 290 -17.67 19.00 -13.20
C ALA A 290 -16.81 17.72 -13.16
N GLU A 291 -15.85 17.59 -14.08
CA GLU A 291 -14.91 16.47 -14.09
C GLU A 291 -13.87 16.56 -12.97
N TYR A 292 -13.36 17.75 -12.63
CA TYR A 292 -12.48 17.92 -11.46
C TYR A 292 -13.21 17.63 -10.15
N GLU A 293 -14.45 18.09 -10.01
CA GLU A 293 -15.30 17.79 -8.85
C GLU A 293 -15.47 16.28 -8.66
N ARG A 294 -15.72 15.56 -9.76
CA ARG A 294 -15.89 14.10 -9.75
C ARG A 294 -14.64 13.33 -9.30
N TYR A 295 -13.45 13.90 -9.53
CA TYR A 295 -12.17 13.31 -9.15
C TYR A 295 -11.60 13.93 -7.88
N TRP A 296 -12.35 14.77 -7.17
CA TRP A 296 -11.90 15.31 -5.90
C TRP A 296 -11.84 14.19 -4.84
N PRO A 297 -10.67 13.97 -4.20
CA PRO A 297 -10.50 12.82 -3.32
C PRO A 297 -10.88 13.09 -1.86
N PHE A 298 -11.28 14.31 -1.48
CA PHE A 298 -11.45 14.75 -0.09
C PHE A 298 -12.88 15.18 0.28
N ASP A 299 -13.89 14.58 -0.35
CA ASP A 299 -15.31 14.81 -0.02
C ASP A 299 -15.74 14.20 1.32
#